data_AF-A0A8T4FQ72-F1
#
_entry.id   AF-A0A8T4FQ72-F1
#
_cell.length_a   1.000
_cell.length_b   1.000
_cell.length_c   1.000
_cell.angle_alpha   90.00
_cell.angle_beta   90.00
_cell.angle_gamma   90.00
#
_symmetry.space_group_name_H-M   'P 1'
#
loop_
_entity.id
_entity.type
_entity.pdbx_description
1 polymer ?
#
loop_
_entity_poly.entity_id
_entity_poly.type
_entity_poly.pdbx_seq_one_letter_code
_entity_poly.pdbx_strand_id
1 'polypeptide(L)'
;MSTALKKMSIGMGLGLLGGILAIAAVAYSWDGSFQSIVPVGLNLLIATMFFATAGSFAKSAPVAGKSIAIIAAVCVAMTIVSMAYASTFLWLQIILLAIGVVEVLIGACPAVIRYADTNKSA
;
A
#
# COMPACT_ATOMS: atom_id res chain seq x y z
N MET A 1 -9.24 -3.80 23.21
CA MET A 1 -8.38 -3.21 22.18
C MET A 1 -9.08 -1.96 21.63
N SER A 2 -8.47 -0.77 21.73
CA SER A 2 -9.03 0.49 21.20
C SER A 2 -9.42 0.32 19.72
N THR A 3 -10.57 0.86 19.32
CA THR A 3 -11.08 0.81 17.93
C THR A 3 -10.05 1.32 16.91
N ALA A 4 -9.21 2.28 17.31
CA ALA A 4 -8.11 2.77 16.48
C ALA A 4 -7.04 1.69 16.26
N LEU A 5 -6.62 0.99 17.32
CA LEU A 5 -5.58 -0.05 17.24
C LEU A 5 -6.01 -1.23 16.35
N LYS A 6 -7.30 -1.61 16.40
CA LYS A 6 -7.87 -2.61 15.48
C LYS A 6 -7.78 -2.16 14.02
N LYS A 7 -8.20 -0.92 13.73
CA LYS A 7 -8.12 -0.33 12.38
C LYS A 7 -6.68 -0.27 11.86
N MET A 8 -5.73 0.08 12.71
CA MET A 8 -4.31 0.11 12.35
C MET A 8 -3.75 -1.29 12.06
N SER A 9 -4.11 -2.29 12.87
CA SER A 9 -3.72 -3.68 12.60
C SER A 9 -4.28 -4.20 11.28
N ILE A 10 -5.52 -3.82 10.93
CA ILE A 10 -6.14 -4.16 9.65
C ILE A 10 -5.40 -3.48 8.50
N GLY A 11 -5.15 -2.17 8.60
CA GLY A 11 -4.38 -1.43 7.58
C GLY A 11 -2.99 -2.02 7.36
N MET A 12 -2.28 -2.35 8.44
CA MET A 12 -0.97 -3.02 8.36
C MET A 12 -1.06 -4.39 7.67
N GLY A 13 -2.04 -5.21 8.02
CA GLY A 13 -2.22 -6.53 7.40
C GLY A 13 -2.59 -6.45 5.93
N LEU A 14 -3.46 -5.51 5.55
CA LEU A 14 -3.86 -5.27 4.17
C LEU A 14 -2.68 -4.79 3.32
N GLY A 15 -1.87 -3.87 3.83
CA GLY A 15 -0.68 -3.39 3.11
C GLY A 15 0.39 -4.45 2.94
N LEU A 16 0.60 -5.31 3.95
CA LEU A 16 1.49 -6.46 3.81
C LEU A 16 0.98 -7.43 2.75
N LEU A 17 -0.31 -7.72 2.74
CA LEU A 17 -0.93 -8.59 1.73
C LEU A 17 -0.78 -7.99 0.32
N GLY A 18 -1.07 -6.69 0.16
CA GLY A 18 -0.90 -5.98 -1.11
C GLY A 18 0.55 -6.01 -1.59
N GLY A 19 1.51 -5.80 -0.70
CA GLY A 19 2.95 -5.85 -1.02
C GLY A 19 3.40 -7.22 -1.49
N ILE A 20 2.96 -8.29 -0.81
CA ILE A 20 3.28 -9.68 -1.19
C ILE A 20 2.69 -10.02 -2.57
N LEU A 21 1.43 -9.65 -2.81
CA LEU A 21 0.79 -9.88 -4.11
C LEU A 21 1.49 -9.11 -5.24
N ALA A 22 1.92 -7.87 -4.97
CA ALA A 22 2.68 -7.07 -5.92
C ALA A 22 4.07 -7.66 -6.21
N ILE A 23 4.77 -8.24 -5.22
CA ILE A 23 6.02 -9.00 -5.44
C ILE A 23 5.80 -10.21 -6.34
N ALA A 24 4.73 -10.98 -6.12
CA ALA A 24 4.41 -12.11 -7.00
C ALA A 24 4.19 -11.63 -8.46
N ALA A 25 3.58 -10.45 -8.61
CA ALA A 25 3.42 -9.78 -9.89
C ALA A 25 4.76 -9.38 -10.55
N VAL A 26 5.75 -8.93 -9.77
CA VAL A 26 7.13 -8.66 -10.26
C VAL A 26 7.73 -9.92 -10.89
N ALA A 27 7.69 -11.04 -10.17
CA ALA A 27 8.25 -12.30 -10.63
C ALA A 27 7.58 -12.80 -11.92
N TYR A 28 6.27 -12.59 -12.06
CA TYR A 28 5.53 -12.94 -13.27
C TYR A 28 5.85 -12.02 -14.45
N SER A 29 6.01 -10.71 -14.21
CA SER A 29 6.27 -9.74 -15.27
C SER A 29 7.68 -9.85 -15.90
N TRP A 30 8.58 -10.65 -15.31
CA TRP A 30 9.93 -10.84 -15.81
C TRP A 30 9.99 -11.99 -16.83
N ASP A 31 10.13 -11.63 -18.11
CA ASP A 31 10.35 -12.58 -19.22
C ASP A 31 11.83 -12.64 -19.69
N GLY A 32 12.71 -11.85 -19.06
CA GLY A 32 14.12 -11.73 -19.41
C GLY A 32 14.41 -10.77 -20.57
N SER A 33 13.41 -10.10 -21.13
CA SER A 33 13.57 -9.12 -22.20
C SER A 33 13.74 -7.70 -21.68
N PHE A 34 14.33 -6.81 -22.48
CA PHE A 34 14.44 -5.38 -22.13
C PHE A 34 13.06 -4.70 -21.99
N GLN A 35 12.04 -5.22 -22.69
CA GLN A 35 10.67 -4.68 -22.62
C GLN A 35 9.99 -4.97 -21.28
N SER A 36 10.41 -6.03 -20.56
CA SER A 36 9.90 -6.33 -19.22
C SER A 36 10.36 -5.37 -18.12
N ILE A 37 11.36 -4.52 -18.36
CA ILE A 37 11.92 -3.64 -17.33
C ILE A 37 10.86 -2.67 -16.77
N VAL A 38 10.04 -2.09 -17.65
CA VAL A 38 8.98 -1.14 -17.25
C VAL A 38 7.90 -1.81 -16.39
N PRO A 39 7.27 -2.93 -16.79
CA PRO A 39 6.26 -3.57 -15.96
C PRO A 39 6.84 -4.13 -14.65
N VAL A 40 8.05 -4.69 -14.67
CA VAL A 40 8.75 -5.18 -13.48
C VAL A 40 9.02 -4.05 -12.49
N GLY A 41 9.55 -2.93 -12.98
CA GLY A 41 9.81 -1.74 -12.17
C GLY A 41 8.54 -1.15 -11.55
N LEU A 42 7.44 -1.08 -12.30
CA LEU A 42 6.15 -0.60 -11.80
C LEU A 42 5.59 -1.51 -10.71
N ASN A 43 5.63 -2.84 -10.89
CA ASN A 43 5.16 -3.79 -9.89
C ASN A 43 6.02 -3.75 -8.62
N LEU A 44 7.32 -3.54 -8.76
CA LEU A 44 8.24 -3.39 -7.63
C LEU A 44 7.96 -2.08 -6.87
N LEU A 45 7.69 -1.00 -7.60
CA LEU A 45 7.28 0.28 -7.02
C LEU A 45 5.96 0.14 -6.26
N ILE A 46 4.95 -0.53 -6.82
CA ILE A 46 3.69 -0.81 -6.12
C ILE A 46 3.93 -1.63 -4.85
N ALA A 47 4.76 -2.68 -4.93
CA ALA A 47 5.10 -3.50 -3.77
C ALA A 47 5.71 -2.67 -2.65
N THR A 48 6.72 -1.84 -2.97
CA THR A 48 7.35 -0.95 -2.00
C THR A 48 6.37 0.07 -1.41
N MET A 49 5.43 0.59 -2.19
CA MET A 49 4.39 1.51 -1.69
C MET A 49 3.40 0.83 -0.75
N PHE A 50 2.99 -0.41 -1.03
CA PHE A 50 2.16 -1.19 -0.12
C PHE A 50 2.89 -1.52 1.18
N PHE A 51 4.17 -1.90 1.11
CA PHE A 51 4.98 -2.11 2.32
C PHE A 51 5.21 -0.82 3.10
N ALA A 52 5.41 0.31 2.42
CA ALA A 52 5.51 1.62 3.06
C ALA A 52 4.19 2.01 3.75
N THR A 53 3.05 1.76 3.10
CA THR A 53 1.72 1.98 3.67
C THR A 53 1.51 1.09 4.90
N ALA A 54 1.83 -0.20 4.83
CA ALA A 54 1.79 -1.11 5.97
C ALA A 54 2.69 -0.64 7.13
N GLY A 55 3.91 -0.23 6.81
CA GLY A 55 4.86 0.34 7.75
C GLY A 55 4.32 1.58 8.45
N SER A 56 3.61 2.45 7.73
CA SER A 56 2.98 3.65 8.30
C SER A 56 1.89 3.32 9.33
N PHE A 57 1.24 2.17 9.19
CA PHE A 57 0.29 1.64 10.18
C PHE A 57 0.95 0.94 11.38
N ALA A 58 2.24 0.60 11.31
CA ALA A 58 2.94 -0.08 12.41
C ALA A 58 2.97 0.79 13.68
N LYS A 59 2.83 0.16 14.84
CA LYS A 59 2.69 0.84 16.14
C LYS A 59 3.85 1.80 16.44
N SER A 60 5.07 1.45 16.03
CA SER A 60 6.29 2.21 16.33
C SER A 60 6.75 3.12 15.19
N ALA A 61 5.94 3.30 14.15
CA ALA A 61 6.33 4.08 12.98
C ALA A 61 6.30 5.59 13.28
N PRO A 62 7.42 6.33 13.10
CA PRO A 62 7.48 7.77 13.36
C PRO A 62 6.86 8.57 12.21
N VAL A 63 5.56 8.36 11.96
CA VAL A 63 4.83 8.94 10.84
C VAL A 63 3.65 9.74 11.36
N ALA A 64 3.52 11.00 10.93
CA ALA A 64 2.37 11.83 11.24
C ALA A 64 1.07 11.21 10.70
N GLY A 65 -0.04 11.34 11.42
CA GLY A 65 -1.30 10.67 11.08
C GLY A 65 -1.81 11.02 9.68
N LYS A 66 -1.67 12.28 9.26
CA LYS A 66 -2.05 12.73 7.90
C LYS A 66 -1.22 12.07 6.80
N SER A 67 0.04 11.75 7.07
CA SER A 67 0.95 11.15 6.08
C SER A 67 0.55 9.72 5.74
N ILE A 68 -0.11 8.99 6.65
CA ILE A 68 -0.62 7.63 6.40
C ILE A 68 -1.59 7.61 5.22
N ALA A 69 -2.56 8.52 5.20
CA ALA A 69 -3.54 8.62 4.12
C ALA A 69 -2.90 9.05 2.79
N ILE A 70 -1.89 9.95 2.85
CA ILE A 70 -1.18 10.42 1.66
C ILE A 70 -0.35 9.29 1.03
N ILE A 71 0.38 8.52 1.84
CA ILE A 71 1.17 7.39 1.36
C ILE A 71 0.26 6.33 0.71
N ALA A 72 -0.88 6.02 1.35
CA ALA A 72 -1.88 5.13 0.78
C ALA A 72 -2.48 5.66 -0.53
N ALA A 73 -2.73 6.98 -0.63
CA ALA A 73 -3.25 7.60 -1.85
C ALA A 73 -2.24 7.55 -3.01
N VAL A 74 -0.95 7.75 -2.72
CA VAL A 74 0.13 7.58 -3.69
C VAL A 74 0.22 6.13 -4.14
N CYS A 75 0.08 5.16 -3.23
CA CYS A 75 0.02 3.74 -3.57
C CYS A 75 -1.10 3.45 -4.57
N VAL A 76 -2.33 3.91 -4.31
CA VAL A 76 -3.48 3.79 -5.22
C VAL A 76 -3.20 4.43 -6.58
N ALA A 77 -2.63 5.63 -6.61
CA ALA A 77 -2.27 6.30 -7.85
C ALA A 77 -1.29 5.48 -8.69
N MET A 78 -0.27 4.89 -8.05
CA MET A 78 0.70 4.02 -8.72
C MET A 78 0.05 2.74 -9.24
N THR A 79 -0.89 2.15 -8.51
CA THR A 79 -1.67 1.00 -9.00
C THR A 79 -2.47 1.35 -10.26
N ILE A 80 -3.12 2.51 -10.30
CA ILE A 80 -3.86 2.99 -11.48
C ILE A 80 -2.92 3.17 -12.68
N VAL A 81 -1.75 3.81 -12.48
CA VAL A 81 -0.74 3.94 -13.55
C VAL A 81 -0.34 2.57 -14.07
N SER A 82 -0.10 1.61 -13.18
CA SER A 82 0.29 0.25 -13.56
C SER A 82 -0.77 -0.49 -14.37
N MET A 83 -2.06 -0.21 -14.14
CA MET A 83 -3.15 -0.73 -14.96
C MET A 83 -3.11 -0.17 -16.38
N ALA A 84 -2.81 1.13 -16.54
CA ALA A 84 -2.71 1.76 -17.86
C ALA A 84 -1.56 1.20 -18.71
N TYR A 85 -0.47 0.78 -18.05
CA TYR A 85 0.68 0.13 -18.70
C TYR A 85 0.52 -1.40 -18.85
N ALA A 86 -0.62 -1.97 -18.47
CA ALA A 86 -0.89 -3.41 -18.52
C ALA A 86 0.26 -4.24 -17.90
N SER A 87 0.82 -3.78 -16.78
CA SER A 87 2.05 -4.36 -16.23
C SER A 87 1.92 -5.81 -15.77
N THR A 88 0.70 -6.27 -15.52
CA THR A 88 0.32 -7.60 -15.04
C THR A 88 -1.12 -7.90 -15.42
N PHE A 89 -1.69 -8.96 -14.85
CA PHE A 89 -3.11 -9.26 -14.96
C PHE A 89 -4.00 -8.15 -14.39
N LEU A 90 -4.96 -7.71 -15.20
CA LEU A 90 -5.97 -6.72 -14.81
C LEU A 90 -6.70 -7.11 -13.51
N TRP A 91 -7.03 -8.39 -13.33
CA TRP A 91 -7.74 -8.86 -12.13
C TRP A 91 -6.92 -8.70 -10.85
N LEU A 92 -5.61 -8.91 -10.91
CA LEU A 92 -4.71 -8.74 -9.76
C LEU A 92 -4.57 -7.26 -9.41
N GLN A 93 -4.47 -6.38 -10.41
CA GLN A 93 -4.44 -4.93 -10.21
C GLN A 93 -5.75 -4.40 -9.60
N ILE A 94 -6.91 -4.96 -9.96
CA ILE A 94 -8.20 -4.60 -9.35
C ILE A 94 -8.22 -4.96 -7.86
N ILE A 95 -7.66 -6.12 -7.48
CA ILE A 95 -7.55 -6.53 -6.07
C ILE A 95 -6.63 -5.56 -5.31
N LEU A 96 -5.45 -5.24 -5.87
CA LEU A 96 -4.54 -4.27 -5.27
C LEU A 96 -5.19 -2.90 -5.14
N LEU A 97 -5.93 -2.44 -6.15
CA LEU A 97 -6.65 -1.18 -6.10
C LEU A 97 -7.68 -1.17 -4.95
N ALA A 98 -8.44 -2.25 -4.79
CA ALA A 98 -9.40 -2.38 -3.70
C ALA A 98 -8.72 -2.33 -2.32
N ILE A 99 -7.59 -3.01 -2.16
CA ILE A 99 -6.78 -2.98 -0.92
C ILE A 99 -6.33 -1.53 -0.66
N GLY A 100 -5.72 -0.87 -1.64
CA GLY A 100 -5.23 0.50 -1.50
C GLY A 100 -6.34 1.50 -1.15
N VAL A 101 -7.52 1.37 -1.75
CA VAL A 101 -8.68 2.22 -1.41
C VAL A 101 -9.11 2.01 0.04
N VAL A 102 -9.15 0.77 0.52
CA VAL A 102 -9.47 0.46 1.93
C VAL A 102 -8.40 1.05 2.86
N GLU A 103 -7.12 0.98 2.50
CA GLU A 103 -6.04 1.60 3.27
C GLU A 103 -6.17 3.12 3.34
N VAL A 104 -6.54 3.78 2.25
CA VAL A 104 -6.83 5.23 2.23
C VAL A 104 -7.97 5.56 3.20
N LEU A 105 -9.07 4.80 3.16
CA LEU A 105 -10.22 5.01 4.05
C LEU A 105 -9.84 4.80 5.53
N ILE A 106 -9.00 3.81 5.83
CA ILE A 106 -8.50 3.56 7.18
C ILE A 106 -7.55 4.67 7.62
N GLY A 107 -6.63 5.10 6.76
CA GLY A 107 -5.67 6.18 7.02
C GLY A 107 -6.33 7.54 7.20
N ALA A 108 -7.44 7.80 6.50
CA ALA A 108 -8.22 9.03 6.62
C ALA A 108 -9.14 9.06 7.86
N CYS A 109 -9.27 7.96 8.60
CA CYS A 109 -10.10 7.93 9.81
C CYS A 109 -9.52 8.85 10.90
N PRO A 110 -10.31 9.79 11.47
CA PRO A 110 -9.85 10.70 12.53
C PRO A 110 -9.29 9.97 13.76
N ALA A 111 -9.83 8.80 14.09
CA ALA A 111 -9.36 7.97 15.19
C ALA A 111 -7.94 7.41 14.96
N VAL A 112 -7.59 7.12 13.70
CA VAL A 112 -6.24 6.62 13.33
C VAL A 112 -5.25 7.78 13.32
N ILE A 113 -5.63 8.93 12.75
CA ILE A 113 -4.80 10.14 12.72
C ILE A 113 -4.46 10.57 14.15
N ARG A 114 -5.48 10.72 15.01
CA ARG A 114 -5.27 11.10 16.41
C ARG A 114 -4.41 10.08 17.16
N TYR A 115 -4.59 8.79 16.90
CA TYR A 115 -3.75 7.77 17.53
C TYR A 115 -2.28 7.90 17.10
N ALA A 116 -2.03 8.11 15.81
CA ALA A 116 -0.68 8.29 15.28
C ALA A 116 0.01 9.51 15.91
N ASP A 117 -0.67 10.66 15.92
CA ASP A 117 -0.11 11.92 16.44
C ASP A 117 0.11 11.90 17.96
N THR A 118 -0.73 11.17 18.72
CA THR A 118 -0.66 11.19 20.20
C THR A 118 0.22 10.07 20.76
N ASN A 119 0.28 8.89 20.13
CA ASN A 119 0.93 7.71 20.69
C ASN A 119 2.19 7.25 19.94
N LYS A 120 2.46 7.76 18.74
CA LYS A 120 3.67 7.39 17.97
C LYS A 120 4.72 8.50 17.89
N SER A 121 4.31 9.74 18.14
CA SER A 121 5.17 10.93 18.10
C SER A 121 5.78 11.28 19.47
N ALA A 122 5.51 10.48 20.50
CA ALA A 122 6.08 10.55 21.84
C ALA A 122 7.17 9.49 22.01
#